data_AF-A0A5C1Y6H9-F1
#
_entry.id   AF-A0A5C1Y6H9-F1
#
_cell.length_a   1.000
_cell.length_b   1.000
_cell.length_c   1.000
_cell.angle_alpha   90.00
_cell.angle_beta   90.00
_cell.angle_gamma   90.00
#
_symmetry.space_group_name_H-M   'P 1'
#
loop_
_entity.id
_entity.type
_entity.pdbx_description
1 polymer ?
#
loop_
_entity_poly.entity_id
_entity_poly.type
_entity_poly.pdbx_seq_one_letter_code
_entity_poly.pdbx_strand_id
1 'polypeptide(L)'
;MARNERRRVRDLAETLAWSVREMDPRVHSFPPGGELPEFGVAVEVLPGLRAFLIPEADSWRAVFARFDPASGQALDSFDYQPRASTDEEAPRWAATAIQTMLASTVASVRAQLEAEPSRQGGAFLETAEQRLAKVEGLIPRL
;
A
#
# COMPACT_ATOMS: atom_id res chain seq x y z
N MET A 1 -17.92 -5.16 -17.92
CA MET A 1 -16.50 -4.95 -17.54
C MET A 1 -16.30 -4.96 -16.01
N ALA A 2 -17.11 -4.23 -15.23
CA ALA A 2 -17.04 -4.18 -13.76
C ALA A 2 -17.00 -5.55 -13.01
N ARG A 3 -17.70 -6.58 -13.50
CA ARG A 3 -17.68 -7.93 -12.88
C ARG A 3 -16.28 -8.58 -12.93
N ASN A 4 -15.51 -8.36 -14.00
CA ASN A 4 -14.15 -8.91 -14.12
C ASN A 4 -13.17 -8.11 -13.25
N GLU A 5 -13.31 -6.79 -13.21
CA GLU A 5 -12.50 -5.91 -12.37
C GLU A 5 -12.64 -6.25 -10.88
N ARG A 6 -13.88 -6.39 -10.39
CA ARG A 6 -14.13 -6.79 -9.00
C ARG A 6 -13.55 -8.16 -8.65
N ARG A 7 -13.43 -9.07 -9.62
CA ARG A 7 -12.76 -10.37 -9.42
C ARG A 7 -11.26 -10.17 -9.28
N ARG A 8 -10.61 -9.48 -10.22
CA ARG A 8 -9.17 -9.17 -10.19
C ARG A 8 -8.75 -8.51 -8.88
N VAL A 9 -9.50 -7.51 -8.44
CA VAL A 9 -9.28 -6.79 -7.18
C VAL A 9 -9.39 -7.71 -5.97
N ARG A 10 -10.39 -8.59 -5.96
CA ARG A 10 -10.56 -9.56 -4.87
C ARG A 10 -9.43 -10.57 -4.83
N ASP A 11 -9.07 -11.15 -5.98
CA ASP A 11 -8.01 -12.15 -6.08
C ASP A 11 -6.67 -11.58 -5.59
N LEU A 12 -6.37 -10.32 -5.94
CA LEU A 12 -5.19 -9.61 -5.41
C LEU A 12 -5.29 -9.34 -3.90
N ALA A 13 -6.42 -8.83 -3.42
CA ALA A 13 -6.62 -8.55 -1.99
C ALA A 13 -6.47 -9.82 -1.14
N GLU A 14 -7.06 -10.94 -1.57
CA GLU A 14 -6.94 -12.24 -0.92
C GLU A 14 -5.48 -12.70 -0.92
N THR A 15 -4.80 -12.65 -2.07
CA THR A 15 -3.37 -13.03 -2.19
C THR A 15 -2.49 -12.25 -1.21
N LEU A 16 -2.69 -10.94 -1.09
CA LEU A 16 -1.96 -10.11 -0.14
C LEU A 16 -2.34 -10.44 1.31
N ALA A 17 -3.63 -10.66 1.59
CA ALA A 17 -4.11 -10.95 2.95
C ALA A 17 -3.56 -12.27 3.51
N TRP A 18 -3.21 -13.25 2.66
CA TRP A 18 -2.52 -14.48 3.08
C TRP A 18 -1.14 -14.21 3.69
N SER A 19 -0.49 -13.12 3.29
CA SER A 19 0.93 -12.89 3.58
C SER A 19 1.21 -11.67 4.47
N VAL A 20 0.37 -10.64 4.37
CA VAL A 20 0.50 -9.37 5.11
C VAL A 20 -0.81 -8.97 5.78
N ARG A 21 -1.43 -9.91 6.50
CA ARG A 21 -2.75 -9.73 7.14
C ARG A 21 -2.83 -8.52 8.07
N GLU A 22 -1.74 -8.20 8.76
CA GLU A 22 -1.66 -7.03 9.67
C GLU A 22 -1.72 -5.67 8.96
N MET A 23 -1.57 -5.66 7.63
CA MET A 23 -1.72 -4.47 6.79
C MET A 23 -3.14 -4.34 6.24
N ASP A 24 -4.07 -5.20 6.67
CA ASP A 24 -5.49 -5.26 6.30
C ASP A 24 -5.78 -5.06 4.79
N PRO A 25 -5.20 -5.89 3.89
CA PRO A 25 -5.51 -5.80 2.46
C PRO A 25 -6.99 -6.11 2.21
N ARG A 26 -7.72 -5.18 1.60
CA ARG A 26 -9.17 -5.31 1.38
C ARG A 26 -9.63 -4.67 0.10
N VAL A 27 -10.73 -5.20 -0.44
CA VAL A 27 -11.44 -4.56 -1.56
C VAL A 27 -11.99 -3.22 -1.09
N HIS A 28 -11.68 -2.17 -1.85
CA HIS A 28 -12.14 -0.81 -1.65
C HIS A 28 -13.00 -0.39 -2.83
N SER A 29 -14.14 0.25 -2.54
CA SER A 29 -14.99 0.87 -3.54
C SER A 29 -14.73 2.37 -3.58
N PHE A 30 -14.38 2.88 -4.76
CA PHE A 30 -14.23 4.32 -4.96
C PHE A 30 -15.60 4.97 -5.22
N PRO A 31 -15.76 6.28 -4.92
CA PRO A 31 -16.99 6.99 -5.23
C PRO A 31 -17.33 6.94 -6.72
N PRO A 32 -18.60 6.72 -7.09
CA PRO A 32 -19.01 6.70 -8.50
C PRO A 32 -18.85 8.08 -9.14
N GLY A 33 -18.47 8.10 -10.42
CA GLY A 33 -18.37 9.34 -11.22
C GLY A 33 -17.03 10.08 -11.12
N GLY A 34 -16.02 9.49 -10.46
CA GLY A 34 -14.63 9.96 -10.51
C GLY A 34 -13.85 9.39 -11.70
N GLU A 35 -12.60 9.82 -11.85
CA GLU A 35 -11.65 9.26 -12.84
C GLU A 35 -11.12 7.87 -12.46
N LEU A 36 -11.35 7.44 -11.21
CA LEU A 36 -10.93 6.14 -10.70
C LEU A 36 -11.94 5.04 -11.08
N PRO A 37 -11.47 3.80 -11.25
CA PRO A 37 -12.37 2.65 -11.42
C PRO A 37 -13.23 2.42 -10.18
N GLU A 38 -14.24 1.57 -10.30
CA GLU A 38 -15.21 1.32 -9.22
C GLU A 38 -14.54 0.60 -8.04
N PHE A 39 -13.55 -0.27 -8.30
CA PHE A 39 -12.89 -1.06 -7.27
C PHE A 39 -11.36 -0.96 -7.32
N GLY A 40 -10.74 -1.07 -6.15
CA GLY A 40 -9.30 -1.28 -5.98
C GLY A 40 -9.00 -2.04 -4.69
N VAL A 41 -7.73 -2.28 -4.39
CA VAL A 41 -7.31 -2.87 -3.11
C VAL A 41 -6.76 -1.75 -2.23
N ALA A 42 -7.33 -1.57 -1.05
CA ALA A 42 -6.73 -0.74 -0.02
C ALA A 42 -5.86 -1.60 0.89
N VAL A 43 -4.64 -1.14 1.18
CA VAL A 43 -3.71 -1.75 2.13
C VAL A 43 -3.27 -0.69 3.11
N GLU A 44 -3.46 -0.90 4.40
CA GLU A 44 -2.94 -0.03 5.45
C GLU A 44 -1.46 -0.32 5.67
N VAL A 45 -0.62 0.42 4.95
CA VAL A 45 0.83 0.22 4.95
C VAL A 45 1.44 0.54 6.30
N LEU A 46 1.02 1.65 6.90
CA LEU A 46 1.27 2.05 8.28
C LEU A 46 0.03 2.77 8.82
N PRO A 47 -0.12 2.94 10.15
CA PRO A 47 -1.17 3.79 10.69
C PRO A 47 -1.13 5.18 10.04
N GLY A 48 -2.22 5.57 9.38
CA GLY A 48 -2.31 6.84 8.64
C GLY A 48 -1.67 6.85 7.25
N LEU A 49 -1.13 5.74 6.75
CA LEU A 49 -0.58 5.61 5.39
C LEU A 49 -1.20 4.41 4.68
N ARG A 50 -1.92 4.66 3.58
CA ARG A 50 -2.58 3.61 2.79
C ARG A 50 -2.04 3.54 1.37
N ALA A 51 -1.92 2.33 0.85
CA ALA A 51 -1.75 2.08 -0.57
C ALA A 51 -3.12 1.71 -1.18
N PHE A 52 -3.42 2.29 -2.33
CA PHE A 52 -4.54 1.93 -3.18
C PHE A 52 -3.99 1.31 -4.46
N LEU A 53 -4.24 0.02 -4.66
CA LEU A 53 -3.85 -0.75 -5.84
C LEU A 53 -5.03 -0.78 -6.79
N ILE A 54 -4.88 -0.16 -7.95
CA ILE A 54 -5.98 0.22 -8.83
C ILE A 54 -5.79 -0.51 -10.16
N PRO A 55 -6.75 -1.34 -10.59
CA PRO A 55 -6.71 -1.96 -11.90
C PRO A 55 -7.00 -0.91 -12.99
N GLU A 56 -6.20 -0.87 -14.05
CA GLU A 56 -6.39 0.02 -15.20
C GLU A 56 -6.34 -0.79 -16.50
N ALA A 57 -7.53 -1.12 -17.04
CA ALA A 57 -7.70 -2.01 -18.19
C ALA A 57 -6.91 -3.31 -18.02
N ASP A 58 -5.72 -3.41 -18.60
CA ASP A 58 -4.82 -4.56 -18.60
C ASP A 58 -3.61 -4.40 -17.64
N SER A 59 -3.50 -3.25 -16.96
CA SER A 59 -2.42 -2.94 -16.03
C SER A 59 -2.90 -2.68 -14.60
N TRP A 60 -1.95 -2.43 -13.69
CA TRP A 60 -2.20 -1.96 -12.33
C TRP A 60 -1.35 -0.74 -12.01
N ARG A 61 -1.91 0.19 -11.25
CA ARG A 61 -1.18 1.32 -10.66
C ARG A 61 -1.40 1.42 -9.17
N ALA A 62 -0.46 2.04 -8.47
CA ALA A 62 -0.55 2.25 -7.03
C ALA A 62 -0.56 3.74 -6.69
N VAL A 63 -1.47 4.13 -5.81
CA VAL A 63 -1.52 5.47 -5.21
C VAL A 63 -1.30 5.31 -3.72
N PHE A 64 -0.39 6.08 -3.16
CA PHE A 64 -0.22 6.14 -1.73
C PHE A 64 -0.82 7.44 -1.22
N ALA A 65 -1.54 7.36 -0.10
CA ALA A 65 -2.13 8.54 0.52
C ALA A 65 -1.89 8.51 2.02
N ARG A 66 -1.50 9.66 2.56
CA ARG A 66 -1.45 9.89 4.00
C ARG A 66 -2.76 10.46 4.46
N PHE A 67 -3.23 9.97 5.60
CA PHE A 67 -4.46 10.40 6.23
C PHE A 67 -4.16 10.95 7.60
N ASP A 68 -4.83 12.04 7.96
CA ASP A 68 -4.85 12.54 9.31
C ASP A 68 -5.57 11.52 10.21
N PRO A 69 -4.93 11.02 11.29
CA PRO A 69 -5.51 9.96 12.11
C PRO A 69 -6.72 10.45 12.93
N ALA A 70 -6.87 11.75 13.19
CA ALA A 70 -7.96 12.28 13.99
C ALA A 70 -9.24 12.52 13.16
N SER A 71 -9.09 13.09 11.96
CA SER A 71 -10.19 13.49 11.08
C SER A 71 -10.47 12.50 9.95
N GLY A 72 -9.51 11.61 9.65
CA GLY A 72 -9.59 10.70 8.51
C GLY A 72 -9.48 11.39 7.15
N GLN A 73 -9.10 12.67 7.11
CA GLN A 73 -8.93 13.41 5.86
C GLN A 73 -7.59 13.07 5.19
N ALA A 74 -7.57 13.02 3.86
CA ALA A 74 -6.33 12.86 3.12
C ALA A 74 -5.48 14.13 3.26
N LEU A 75 -4.24 13.97 3.72
CA LEU A 75 -3.25 15.03 3.87
C LEU A 75 -2.52 15.25 2.56
N ASP A 76 -2.08 14.15 1.94
CA ASP A 76 -1.48 14.14 0.62
C ASP A 76 -1.62 12.77 -0.04
N SER A 77 -1.29 12.74 -1.32
CA SER A 77 -1.21 11.52 -2.10
C SER A 77 -0.12 11.62 -3.16
N PHE A 78 0.42 10.47 -3.56
CA PHE A 78 1.32 10.40 -4.69
C PHE A 78 1.19 9.08 -5.45
N ASP A 79 1.49 9.16 -6.74
CA ASP A 79 1.45 8.02 -7.64
C ASP A 79 2.79 7.29 -7.64
N TYR A 80 2.74 5.99 -7.39
CA TYR A 80 3.88 5.10 -7.58
C TYR A 80 4.01 4.79 -9.08
N GLN A 81 5.11 5.27 -9.66
CA GLN A 81 5.32 5.23 -11.11
C GLN A 81 5.39 3.82 -11.70
N PRO A 82 6.07 2.84 -11.09
CA PRO A 82 6.08 1.49 -11.61
C PRO A 82 4.67 0.88 -11.61
N ARG A 83 4.33 0.22 -12.71
CA ARG A 83 3.04 -0.44 -12.93
C ARG A 83 3.23 -1.96 -13.08
N ALA A 84 2.23 -2.75 -12.72
CA ALA A 84 2.16 -4.14 -13.17
C ALA A 84 1.48 -4.17 -14.54
N SER A 85 2.03 -4.92 -15.49
CA SER A 85 1.45 -5.00 -16.84
C SER A 85 0.44 -6.14 -16.98
N THR A 86 0.32 -6.99 -15.95
CA THR A 86 -0.60 -8.14 -15.94
C THR A 86 -1.12 -8.41 -14.53
N ASP A 87 -2.15 -9.26 -14.44
CA ASP A 87 -2.67 -9.76 -13.16
C ASP A 87 -1.71 -10.75 -12.48
N GLU A 88 -0.90 -11.47 -13.25
CA GLU A 88 0.07 -12.43 -12.73
C GLU A 88 1.22 -11.72 -12.02
N GLU A 89 1.63 -10.55 -12.52
CA GLU A 89 2.67 -9.72 -11.91
C GLU A 89 2.17 -8.92 -10.70
N ALA A 90 0.86 -8.66 -10.63
CA ALA A 90 0.26 -7.73 -9.69
C ALA A 90 0.60 -8.03 -8.20
N PRO A 91 0.60 -9.28 -7.71
CA PRO A 91 0.96 -9.56 -6.32
C PRO A 91 2.40 -9.15 -6.01
N ARG A 92 3.37 -9.57 -6.83
CA ARG A 92 4.79 -9.26 -6.61
C ARG A 92 5.04 -7.76 -6.77
N TRP A 93 4.46 -7.14 -7.78
CA TRP A 93 4.53 -5.69 -7.98
C TRP A 93 3.97 -4.91 -6.78
N ALA A 94 2.80 -5.30 -6.27
CA ALA A 94 2.19 -4.66 -5.11
C ALA A 94 3.07 -4.75 -3.86
N ALA A 95 3.64 -5.94 -3.61
CA ALA A 95 4.60 -6.13 -2.52
C ALA A 95 5.84 -5.23 -2.69
N THR A 96 6.40 -5.13 -3.89
CA THR A 96 7.54 -4.23 -4.18
C THR A 96 7.18 -2.75 -3.99
N ALA A 97 5.98 -2.32 -4.39
CA ALA A 97 5.51 -0.96 -4.16
C ALA A 97 5.42 -0.63 -2.66
N ILE A 98 4.84 -1.55 -1.88
CA ILE A 98 4.72 -1.43 -0.43
C ILE A 98 6.10 -1.45 0.24
N GLN A 99 7.01 -2.33 -0.20
CA GLN A 99 8.39 -2.38 0.29
C GLN A 99 9.11 -1.04 0.07
N THR A 100 9.02 -0.51 -1.15
CA THR A 100 9.65 0.78 -1.51
C THR A 100 9.17 1.90 -0.59
N MET A 101 7.86 1.93 -0.34
CA MET A 101 7.23 2.89 0.57
C MET A 101 7.74 2.76 2.00
N LEU A 102 7.75 1.55 2.54
CA LEU A 102 8.19 1.26 3.90
C LEU A 102 9.67 1.60 4.06
N ALA A 103 10.53 1.21 3.12
CA ALA A 103 11.95 1.53 3.14
C ALA A 103 12.21 3.04 3.14
N SER A 104 11.50 3.79 2.28
CA SER A 104 11.58 5.26 2.25
C SER A 104 11.12 5.89 3.57
N THR A 105 10.02 5.39 4.13
CA THR A 105 9.49 5.87 5.41
C THR A 105 10.45 5.60 6.57
N VAL A 106 10.98 4.38 6.67
CA VAL A 106 11.98 3.98 7.68
C VAL A 106 13.21 4.87 7.59
N ALA A 107 13.76 5.08 6.39
CA ALA A 107 14.92 5.93 6.18
C ALA A 107 14.65 7.38 6.61
N SER A 108 13.48 7.93 6.27
CA SER A 108 13.10 9.29 6.64
C SER A 108 12.94 9.46 8.16
N VAL A 109 12.27 8.52 8.83
CA VAL A 109 12.07 8.58 10.28
C VAL A 109 13.38 8.40 11.04
N ARG A 110 14.25 7.47 10.62
CA ARG A 110 15.58 7.31 11.22
C ARG A 110 16.38 8.61 11.15
N ALA A 111 16.45 9.24 9.97
CA ALA A 111 17.15 10.51 9.82
C ALA A 111 16.59 11.62 10.73
N GLN A 112 15.26 11.67 10.93
CA GLN A 112 14.63 12.63 11.84
C GLN A 112 14.94 12.36 13.32
N LEU A 113 15.00 11.10 13.73
CA LEU A 113 15.36 10.71 15.11
C LEU A 113 16.84 10.93 15.39
N GLU A 114 17.71 10.71 14.41
CA GLU A 114 19.15 11.01 14.51
C GLU A 114 19.40 12.51 14.63
N ALA A 115 18.66 13.33 13.87
CA ALA A 115 18.74 14.79 13.94
C ALA A 115 18.14 15.35 15.25
N GLU A 116 17.13 14.68 15.83
CA GLU A 116 16.43 15.12 17.03
C GLU A 116 16.10 13.93 17.96
N PRO A 117 17.06 13.47 18.80
CA PRO A 117 16.91 12.26 19.61
C PRO A 117 15.79 12.30 20.65
N SER A 118 15.32 13.50 21.02
CA SER A 118 14.18 13.71 21.92
C SER A 118 12.82 13.51 21.24
N ARG A 119 12.78 13.38 19.90
CA ARG A 119 11.55 13.20 19.14
C ARG A 119 10.94 11.83 19.44
N GLN A 120 9.65 11.81 19.74
CA GLN A 120 8.91 10.56 19.89
C GLN A 120 8.66 9.95 18.50
N GLY A 121 9.24 8.78 18.25
CA GLY A 121 9.06 8.06 16.98
C GLY A 121 9.52 6.61 16.98
N GLY A 122 10.11 6.11 18.08
CA GLY A 122 10.66 4.75 18.15
C GLY A 122 9.64 3.65 17.89
N ALA A 123 8.44 3.73 18.48
CA ALA A 123 7.39 2.74 18.27
C ALA A 123 6.84 2.72 16.82
N PHE A 124 6.76 3.90 16.19
CA PHE A 124 6.37 3.99 14.77
C PHE A 124 7.45 3.38 13.88
N LEU A 125 8.72 3.71 14.13
CA LEU A 125 9.85 3.16 13.41
C LEU A 125 9.91 1.64 13.53
N GLU A 126 9.77 1.10 14.75
CA GLU A 126 9.74 -0.34 15.00
C GLU A 126 8.61 -1.03 14.21
N THR A 127 7.41 -0.44 14.20
CA THR A 127 6.29 -0.97 13.41
C THR A 127 6.61 -0.97 11.91
N ALA A 128 7.23 0.11 11.40
CA ALA A 128 7.61 0.21 9.99
C ALA A 128 8.67 -0.81 9.60
N GLU A 129 9.66 -1.04 10.46
CA GLU A 129 10.72 -2.03 10.26
C GLU A 129 10.18 -3.46 10.29
N GLN A 130 9.28 -3.78 11.24
CA GLN A 130 8.63 -5.09 11.31
C GLN A 130 7.81 -5.37 10.03
N ARG A 131 7.05 -4.38 9.55
CA ARG A 131 6.29 -4.53 8.30
C ARG A 131 7.21 -4.64 7.08
N LEU A 132 8.30 -3.87 7.03
CA LEU A 132 9.27 -3.93 5.95
C LEU A 132 9.88 -5.33 5.83
N ALA A 133 10.39 -5.88 6.94
CA ALA A 133 11.00 -7.21 6.97
C ALA A 133 10.05 -8.32 6.49
N LYS A 134 8.76 -8.21 6.81
CA LYS A 134 7.76 -9.17 6.34
C LYS A 134 7.51 -9.09 4.85
N VAL A 135 7.38 -7.88 4.31
CA VAL A 135 7.19 -7.67 2.85
C VAL A 135 8.43 -8.15 2.08
N GLU A 136 9.63 -7.92 2.60
CA GLU A 136 10.88 -8.45 2.04
C GLU A 136 10.90 -9.98 1.99
N GLY A 137 10.44 -10.64 3.04
CA GLY A 137 10.32 -12.10 3.08
C GLY A 137 9.23 -12.67 2.16
N LEU A 138 8.28 -11.83 1.72
CA LEU A 138 7.16 -12.21 0.86
C LEU A 138 7.52 -12.20 -0.63
N ILE A 139 8.23 -11.18 -1.11
CA ILE A 139 8.51 -10.97 -2.54
C ILE A 139 9.08 -12.22 -3.26
N PRO A 140 9.99 -13.02 -2.67
CA PRO A 140 10.51 -14.24 -3.31
C PRO A 140 9.50 -15.40 -3.40
N ARG A 141 8.36 -15.30 -2.71
CA ARG A 141 7.33 -16.37 -2.58
C ARG A 141 6.08 -16.11 -3.42
N LEU A 142 5.85 -14.85 -3.78
CA LEU A 142 4.94 -14.44 -4.86
C LEU A 142 5.68 -14.62 -6.18
#